data_AF-A0A974AHU3-F1
#
_entry.id   AF-A0A974AHU3-F1
#
_cell.length_a   1.000
_cell.length_b   1.000
_cell.length_c   1.000
_cell.angle_alpha   90.00
_cell.angle_beta   90.00
_cell.angle_gamma   90.00
#
_symmetry.space_group_name_H-M   'P 1'
#
loop_
_entity.id
_entity.type
_entity.pdbx_description
1 polymer ?
#
loop_
_entity_poly.entity_id
_entity_poly.type
_entity_poly.pdbx_seq_one_letter_code
_entity_poly.pdbx_strand_id
1 'polypeptide(L)' 'MVLGLPLAAYFYFRYRRDMISGIGPVAHRCSRCHEELPRFRMPKSIKQALLGGWTCKRCGSTIDRHGLVNES' A
#
# COMPACT_ATOMS: atom_id res chain seq x y z
N MET A 1 -18.76 -7.14 -31.41
CA MET A 1 -17.74 -6.57 -30.49
C MET A 1 -18.39 -6.05 -29.21
N VAL A 2 -19.16 -6.87 -28.46
CA VAL A 2 -19.95 -6.38 -27.29
C VAL A 2 -19.58 -7.09 -25.97
N LEU A 3 -18.72 -8.12 -26.01
CA LEU A 3 -18.32 -8.89 -24.82
C LEU A 3 -17.05 -8.36 -24.11
N GLY A 4 -16.32 -7.41 -24.71
CA GLY A 4 -15.08 -6.87 -24.12
C GLY A 4 -15.32 -5.90 -22.96
N LEU A 5 -16.40 -5.12 -23.03
CA LEU A 5 -16.74 -4.11 -22.02
C LEU A 5 -17.08 -4.70 -20.64
N PRO A 6 -17.91 -5.76 -20.49
CA PRO A 6 -18.19 -6.32 -19.17
C PRO A 6 -16.95 -6.97 -18.52
N LEU A 7 -16.06 -7.59 -19.31
CA LEU A 7 -14.80 -8.12 -18.79
C LEU A 7 -13.83 -6.99 -18.41
N ALA A 8 -13.67 -5.98 -19.26
CA ALA A 8 -12.84 -4.81 -18.95
C ALA A 8 -13.36 -4.06 -17.72
N ALA A 9 -14.67 -3.87 -17.61
CA ALA A 9 -15.31 -3.29 -16.43
C ALA A 9 -15.09 -4.19 -15.20
N TYR A 10 -15.26 -5.50 -15.32
CA TYR A 10 -14.98 -6.44 -14.23
C TYR A 10 -13.52 -6.34 -13.75
N PHE A 11 -12.53 -6.41 -14.65
CA PHE A 11 -11.13 -6.24 -14.29
C PHE A 11 -10.83 -4.85 -13.72
N TYR A 12 -11.44 -3.79 -14.25
CA TYR A 12 -11.29 -2.41 -13.76
C TYR A 12 -11.87 -2.23 -12.35
N PHE A 13 -13.09 -2.71 -12.11
CA PHE A 13 -13.73 -2.69 -10.80
C PHE A 13 -12.97 -3.57 -9.79
N ARG A 14 -12.48 -4.74 -10.21
CA ARG A 14 -11.67 -5.63 -9.36
C ARG A 14 -10.34 -4.97 -8.98
N TYR A 15 -9.64 -4.39 -9.96
CA TYR A 15 -8.39 -3.66 -9.75
C TYR A 15 -8.55 -2.48 -8.80
N ARG A 16 -9.65 -1.71 -8.92
CA ARG A 16 -9.97 -0.64 -7.95
C ARG A 16 -10.19 -1.17 -6.54
N ARG A 17 -10.81 -2.34 -6.38
CA ARG A 17 -11.07 -2.96 -5.07
C ARG A 17 -9.78 -3.40 -4.37
N ASP A 18 -8.80 -3.89 -5.12
CA ASP A 18 -7.48 -4.30 -4.61
C ASP A 18 -6.63 -3.10 -4.12
N MET A 19 -6.84 -1.91 -4.68
CA MET A 19 -6.19 -0.67 -4.18
C MET A 19 -6.78 -0.17 -2.85
N ILE A 20 -8.09 -0.36 -2.65
CA ILE A 20 -8.79 0.06 -1.42
C ILE A 20 -8.37 -0.82 -0.24
N SER A 21 -8.08 -2.10 -0.48
CA SER A 21 -7.64 -3.04 0.57
C SER A 21 -6.17 -2.85 0.99
N GLY A 22 -5.36 -2.08 0.26
CA GLY A 22 -3.93 -1.95 0.50
C GLY A 22 -3.15 -3.24 0.21
N ILE A 23 -3.69 -4.08 -0.68
CA ILE A 23 -3.10 -5.32 -1.20
C ILE A 23 -2.56 -5.11 -2.64
N GLY A 24 -2.72 -3.90 -3.21
CA GLY A 24 -2.01 -3.49 -4.42
C GLY A 24 -0.49 -3.49 -4.22
N PRO A 25 0.32 -3.37 -5.30
CA PRO A 25 1.78 -3.36 -5.23
C PRO A 25 2.23 -2.23 -4.33
N VAL A 26 2.50 -2.60 -3.09
CA VAL A 26 2.70 -1.65 -2.01
C VAL A 26 4.03 -0.96 -2.24
N ALA A 27 4.01 0.37 -2.09
CA ALA A 27 5.15 1.22 -2.38
C ALA A 27 6.42 0.57 -1.84
N HIS A 28 7.30 0.13 -2.74
CA HIS A 28 8.56 -0.48 -2.37
C HIS A 28 9.55 0.57 -1.85
N ARG A 29 9.17 1.85 -1.81
CA ARG A 29 10.05 2.95 -1.41
C ARG A 29 9.36 3.87 -0.43
N CYS A 30 10.11 4.33 0.56
CA CYS A 30 9.68 5.36 1.48
C CYS A 30 9.47 6.68 0.73
N SER A 31 8.32 7.32 0.87
CA SER A 31 8.02 8.62 0.26
C SER A 31 8.86 9.78 0.82
N ARG A 32 9.52 9.61 1.97
CA ARG A 32 10.37 10.63 2.60
C ARG A 32 11.85 10.51 2.22
N CYS A 33 12.41 9.31 2.28
CA CYS A 33 13.84 9.09 2.03
C CYS A 33 14.13 8.20 0.81
N HIS A 34 13.10 7.77 0.10
CA HIS A 34 13.17 6.92 -1.10
C HIS A 34 13.81 5.54 -0.88
N GLU A 35 14.08 5.19 0.38
CA GLU A 35 14.66 3.92 0.80
C GLU A 35 13.73 2.74 0.52
N GLU A 36 14.29 1.60 0.18
CA GLU A 36 13.51 0.40 -0.08
C GLU A 36 12.81 -0.11 1.19
N LEU A 37 11.50 -0.29 1.11
CA LEU A 37 10.70 -0.78 2.21
C LEU A 37 10.81 -2.30 2.31
N PRO A 38 10.95 -2.86 3.53
CA PRO A 38 11.10 -4.29 3.70
C PRO A 38 9.85 -5.01 3.20
N ARG A 39 10.05 -6.07 2.41
CA ARG A 39 8.95 -6.92 1.89
C ARG A 39 8.13 -7.53 3.02
N PHE A 40 8.79 -7.91 4.10
CA PHE A 40 8.11 -8.42 5.30
C PHE A 40 7.67 -7.26 6.19
N ARG A 41 6.36 -7.13 6.41
CA ARG A 41 5.80 -6.14 7.33
C ARG A 41 6.11 -6.55 8.77
N MET A 42 6.79 -5.67 9.49
CA MET A 42 7.00 -5.80 10.93
C MET A 42 6.40 -4.56 11.62
N PRO A 43 5.21 -4.70 12.25
CA PRO A 43 4.55 -3.56 12.88
C PRO A 43 5.34 -3.10 14.11
N LYS A 44 5.62 -1.79 14.21
CA LYS A 44 6.21 -1.16 15.40
C LYS A 44 5.18 -0.48 16.30
N SER A 45 3.92 -0.37 15.86
CA SER A 45 2.85 0.24 16.63
C SER A 45 1.54 -0.53 16.48
N ILE A 46 0.64 -0.37 17.45
CA ILE A 46 -0.71 -0.96 17.43
C ILE A 46 -1.49 -0.46 16.21
N LYS A 47 -1.33 0.82 15.84
CA LYS A 47 -1.90 1.35 14.60
C LYS A 47 -1.41 0.60 13.37
N GLN A 48 -0.11 0.28 13.26
CA GLN A 48 0.40 -0.51 12.14
C GLN A 48 -0.05 -1.97 12.17
N ALA A 49 -0.26 -2.55 13.36
CA ALA A 49 -0.80 -3.90 13.48
C ALA A 49 -2.26 -3.97 12.99
N LEU A 50 -3.09 -2.97 13.31
CA LEU A 50 -4.52 -2.93 12.96
C LEU A 50 -4.79 -2.36 11.57
N LEU A 51 -4.10 -1.28 11.20
CA LEU A 51 -4.31 -0.54 9.95
C LEU A 51 -3.29 -0.90 8.87
N GLY A 52 -2.29 -1.73 9.15
CA GLY A 52 -1.21 -2.01 8.22
C GLY A 52 -0.27 -0.81 8.04
N GLY A 53 0.77 -1.01 7.22
CA GLY A 53 1.79 0.00 6.96
C GLY A 53 3.20 -0.49 7.24
N TRP A 54 4.16 0.42 7.14
CA TRP A 54 5.59 0.18 7.34
C TRP A 54 6.20 1.25 8.21
N THR A 55 7.26 0.89 8.92
CA THR A 55 8.18 1.87 9.49
C THR A 55 9.45 1.85 8.66
N CYS A 56 9.84 3.01 8.12
CA CYS A 56 11.11 3.11 7.42
C CYS A 56 12.26 2.91 8.41
N LYS A 57 13.20 1.98 8.11
CA LYS A 57 14.37 1.75 8.97
C LYS A 57 15.39 2.90 8.93
N ARG A 58 15.39 3.70 7.84
CA ARG A 58 16.33 4.80 7.63
C ARG A 58 15.88 6.11 8.26
N CYS A 59 14.68 6.59 7.90
CA CYS A 59 14.16 7.87 8.40
C CYS A 59 13.21 7.75 9.58
N GLY A 60 12.83 6.52 9.98
CA GLY A 60 11.92 6.29 11.12
C GLY A 60 10.45 6.64 10.84
N SER A 61 10.12 7.16 9.66
CA SER A 61 8.76 7.60 9.36
C SER A 61 7.78 6.43 9.29
N THR A 62 6.60 6.66 9.85
CA THR A 62 5.46 5.76 9.76
C THR A 62 4.79 5.95 8.41
N ILE A 63 4.71 4.87 7.65
CA ILE A 63 4.13 4.82 6.31
C ILE A 63 2.87 3.98 6.39
N ASP A 64 1.74 4.44 5.87
CA ASP A 64 0.51 3.64 5.84
C ASP A 64 0.54 2.55 4.77
N ARG A 65 -0.52 1.73 4.76
CA ARG A 65 -0.72 0.66 3.78
C ARG A 65 -0.75 1.15 2.33
N HIS A 66 -0.95 2.44 2.07
CA HIS A 66 -0.99 3.05 0.74
C HIS A 66 0.34 3.72 0.36
N GLY A 67 1.34 3.74 1.25
CA GLY A 67 2.66 4.31 0.97
C GLY A 67 2.80 5.79 1.31
N LEU A 68 1.81 6.42 1.95
CA LEU A 68 1.92 7.81 2.40
C LEU A 68 2.58 7.86 3.78
N VAL A 69 3.31 8.95 4.05
CA VAL A 69 3.92 9.18 5.36
C VAL A 69 2.90 9.83 6.28
N ASN A 70 2.67 9.20 7.43
CA ASN A 70 1.90 9.76 8.53
C ASN A 70 2.90 10.34 9.53
N GLU A 71 3.15 11.65 9.38
CA GLU A 71 3.81 12.44 10.40
C GLU A 71 2.71 12.86 11.39
N SER A 72 2.70 12.23 12.56
CA SER A 72 1.80 12.55 13.66
C SER A 72 2.30 13.73 14.46
#